data_AF-A0A926WT02-F1
#
_entry.id   AF-A0A926WT02-F1
#
_cell.length_a   1.000
_cell.length_b   1.000
_cell.length_c   1.000
_cell.angle_alpha   90.00
_cell.angle_beta   90.00
_cell.angle_gamma   90.00
#
_symmetry.space_group_name_H-M   'P 1'
#
loop_
_entity.id
_entity.type
_entity.pdbx_description
1 polymer ?
#
loop_
_entity_poly.entity_id
_entity_poly.type
_entity_poly.pdbx_seq_one_letter_code
_entity_poly.pdbx_strand_id
1 'polypeptide(L)'
;MMNHYSLKWIEDWCQENGWTELFVERRNNYWAFPPGGVMPEPIPVHVLRLIKAENGLTIEERLWSMSAVAITVLSVVSTFLLKCPMPLVLAFAVNAVTVAQLELEDA
;
A
#
# COMPACT_ATOMS: atom_id res chain seq x y z
N MET A 1 -7.31 -0.86 7.76
CA MET A 1 -6.35 -1.81 7.18
C MET A 1 -6.38 -1.61 5.68
N MET A 2 -5.25 -1.18 5.11
CA MET A 2 -5.14 -0.63 3.75
C MET A 2 -4.91 -1.72 2.71
N ASN A 3 -5.39 -1.51 1.48
CA ASN A 3 -5.06 -2.34 0.33
C ASN A 3 -3.81 -1.78 -0.35
N HIS A 4 -2.71 -2.54 -0.28
CA HIS A 4 -1.42 -2.12 -0.81
C HIS A 4 -1.25 -2.39 -2.30
N TYR A 5 -2.07 -3.27 -2.87
CA TYR A 5 -2.04 -3.60 -4.29
C TYR A 5 -3.42 -3.39 -4.90
N SER A 6 -3.44 -2.74 -6.07
CA SER A 6 -4.64 -2.68 -6.90
C SER A 6 -4.80 -4.01 -7.63
N LEU A 7 -5.96 -4.64 -7.49
CA LEU A 7 -6.30 -5.86 -8.23
C LEU A 7 -6.13 -5.67 -9.73
N LYS A 8 -6.51 -4.49 -10.23
CA LYS A 8 -6.41 -4.14 -11.63
C LYS A 8 -4.96 -4.20 -12.15
N TRP A 9 -3.98 -3.76 -11.37
CA TRP A 9 -2.58 -3.80 -11.81
C TRP A 9 -2.07 -5.23 -11.93
N ILE A 10 -2.55 -6.11 -11.06
CA ILE A 10 -2.19 -7.53 -11.08
C ILE A 10 -2.90 -8.22 -12.25
N GLU A 11 -4.17 -7.92 -12.51
CA GLU A 11 -4.90 -8.40 -13.68
C GLU A 11 -4.23 -7.97 -14.99
N ASP A 12 -3.89 -6.68 -15.10
CA ASP A 12 -3.23 -6.12 -16.28
C ASP A 12 -1.85 -6.82 -16.49
N TRP A 13 -1.04 -6.98 -15.43
CA TRP A 13 0.24 -7.73 -15.51
C TRP A 13 0.05 -9.20 -15.88
N CYS A 14 -0.96 -9.87 -15.30
CA CYS A 14 -1.26 -11.27 -15.61
C CYS A 14 -1.59 -11.43 -17.09
N GLN A 15 -2.44 -10.55 -17.63
CA GLN A 15 -2.85 -10.59 -19.04
C GLN A 15 -1.66 -10.36 -19.99
N GLU A 16 -0.74 -9.45 -19.65
CA GLU A 16 0.46 -9.19 -20.42
C GLU A 16 1.48 -10.34 -20.40
N ASN A 17 1.55 -11.09 -19.28
CA ASN A 17 2.50 -12.18 -19.09
C ASN A 17 1.92 -13.57 -19.41
N GLY A 18 0.70 -13.63 -19.96
CA GLY A 18 0.04 -14.88 -20.33
C GLY A 18 -0.48 -15.70 -19.15
N TRP A 19 -0.61 -15.08 -17.98
CA TRP A 19 -1.28 -15.65 -16.82
C TRP A 19 -2.80 -15.45 -16.95
N THR A 20 -3.58 -16.43 -16.52
CA THR A 20 -5.04 -16.41 -16.63
C THR A 20 -5.72 -16.52 -15.27
N GLU A 21 -6.94 -15.98 -15.18
CA GLU A 21 -7.84 -16.08 -14.01
C GLU A 21 -7.20 -15.68 -12.68
N LEU A 22 -7.19 -14.38 -12.38
CA LEU A 22 -6.76 -13.88 -11.07
C LEU A 22 -7.79 -14.29 -10.00
N PHE A 23 -7.33 -15.10 -9.05
CA PHE A 23 -8.06 -15.47 -7.85
C PHE A 23 -7.46 -14.83 -6.61
N VAL A 24 -8.30 -14.27 -5.75
CA VAL A 24 -7.89 -13.60 -4.50
C VAL A 24 -8.38 -14.44 -3.34
N GLU A 25 -7.47 -15.13 -2.66
CA GLU A 25 -7.83 -16.01 -1.56
C GLU A 25 -7.90 -15.24 -0.22
N ARG A 26 -6.91 -14.38 0.05
CA ARG A 26 -6.80 -13.47 1.21
C ARG A 26 -6.03 -12.20 0.85
N ARG A 27 -6.01 -11.19 1.74
CA ARG A 27 -5.22 -9.95 1.56
C ARG A 27 -3.76 -10.29 1.23
N ASN A 28 -3.19 -9.63 0.21
CA ASN A 28 -1.86 -9.86 -0.35
C ASN A 28 -1.59 -11.25 -0.95
N ASN A 29 -2.55 -12.18 -0.94
CA ASN A 29 -2.40 -13.50 -1.55
C ASN A 29 -3.17 -13.58 -2.86
N TYR A 30 -2.42 -13.40 -3.94
CA TYR A 30 -2.93 -13.43 -5.31
C TYR A 30 -2.50 -14.74 -5.96
N TRP A 31 -3.45 -15.43 -6.56
CA TRP A 31 -3.25 -16.68 -7.27
C TRP A 31 -3.67 -16.48 -8.71
N ALA A 32 -2.93 -17.06 -9.64
CA ALA A 32 -3.31 -17.08 -11.03
C ALA A 32 -2.70 -18.32 -11.71
N PHE A 33 -3.23 -18.68 -12.87
CA PHE A 33 -2.69 -19.79 -13.64
C PHE A 33 -1.50 -19.30 -14.47
N PRO A 34 -0.30 -19.90 -14.33
CA PRO A 34 0.83 -19.57 -15.19
C PRO A 34 0.59 -20.06 -16.63
N PRO A 35 1.31 -19.52 -17.63
CA PRO A 35 1.11 -19.89 -19.03
C PRO A 35 1.33 -21.39 -19.24
N GLY A 36 0.27 -22.11 -19.64
CA GLY A 36 0.29 -23.57 -19.82
C GLY A 36 0.20 -24.38 -18.53
N GLY A 37 0.03 -23.73 -17.38
CA GLY A 37 -0.22 -24.37 -16.09
C GLY A 37 -1.66 -24.84 -15.94
N VAL A 38 -1.83 -25.98 -15.26
CA VAL A 38 -3.16 -26.59 -14.98
C VAL A 38 -3.57 -26.38 -13.51
N MET A 39 -2.72 -25.72 -12.73
CA MET A 39 -2.95 -25.42 -11.32
C MET A 39 -2.68 -23.94 -11.05
N PRO A 40 -3.49 -23.26 -10.23
CA PRO A 40 -3.20 -21.89 -9.83
C PRO A 40 -1.98 -21.89 -8.92
N GLU A 41 -1.06 -20.96 -9.16
CA GLU A 41 0.13 -20.75 -8.35
C GLU A 41 0.07 -19.35 -7.71
N PRO A 42 0.66 -19.18 -6.51
CA PRO A 42 0.70 -17.88 -5.88
C PRO A 42 1.64 -16.97 -6.66
N ILE A 43 1.19 -15.75 -6.97
CA ILE A 43 2.01 -14.77 -7.68
C ILE A 43 3.21 -14.42 -6.79
N PRO A 44 4.45 -14.56 -7.30
CA PRO A 44 5.62 -14.32 -6.48
C PRO A 44 5.67 -12.89 -5.93
N VAL A 45 6.05 -12.75 -4.65
CA VAL A 45 6.11 -11.43 -3.97
C VAL A 45 7.01 -10.44 -4.70
N HIS A 46 8.09 -10.91 -5.34
CA HIS A 46 8.98 -10.04 -6.12
C HIS A 46 8.28 -9.43 -7.35
N VAL A 47 7.34 -10.16 -7.97
CA VAL A 47 6.51 -9.65 -9.08
C VAL A 47 5.55 -8.60 -8.55
N LEU A 48 4.87 -8.87 -7.42
CA LEU A 48 3.97 -7.90 -6.80
C LEU A 48 4.69 -6.58 -6.46
N ARG A 49 5.91 -6.67 -5.94
CA ARG A 49 6.76 -5.49 -5.69
C ARG A 49 7.13 -4.76 -6.98
N LEU A 50 7.41 -5.47 -8.07
CA LEU A 50 7.71 -4.87 -9.37
C LEU A 50 6.48 -4.14 -9.91
N ILE A 51 5.30 -4.77 -9.89
CA ILE A 51 4.03 -4.17 -10.30
C ILE A 51 3.76 -2.89 -9.49
N LYS A 52 4.01 -2.91 -8.19
CA LYS A 52 3.85 -1.73 -7.32
C LYS A 52 4.89 -0.65 -7.62
N ALA A 53 6.15 -1.02 -7.90
CA ALA A 53 7.19 -0.06 -8.26
C ALA A 53 6.89 0.64 -9.59
N GLU A 54 6.28 -0.07 -10.55
CA GLU A 54 5.92 0.45 -11.86
C GLU A 54 4.67 1.35 -11.81
N ASN A 55 3.65 0.97 -11.06
CA ASN A 55 2.39 1.71 -10.96
C ASN A 55 2.35 2.80 -9.87
N GLY A 56 3.25 2.74 -8.88
CA GLY A 56 3.37 3.70 -7.79
C GLY A 56 2.44 3.41 -6.59
N LEU A 57 2.05 4.47 -5.88
CA LEU A 57 1.20 4.36 -4.68
C LEU A 57 -0.26 4.14 -5.05
N THR A 58 -0.94 3.27 -4.30
CA THR A 58 -2.40 3.13 -4.44
C THR A 58 -3.11 4.42 -3.98
N ILE A 59 -4.37 4.60 -4.40
CA ILE A 59 -5.19 5.76 -4.00
C ILE A 59 -5.32 5.83 -2.46
N GLU A 60 -5.46 4.68 -1.81
CA GLU A 60 -5.53 4.59 -0.35
C GLU A 60 -4.21 5.03 0.30
N GLU A 61 -3.07 4.51 -0.16
CA GLU A 61 -1.74 4.89 0.34
C GLU A 61 -1.45 6.38 0.13
N ARG A 62 -1.86 6.91 -1.02
CA ARG A 62 -1.75 8.33 -1.33
C ARG A 62 -2.62 9.17 -0.40
N LEU A 63 -3.85 8.77 -0.12
CA LEU A 63 -4.76 9.49 0.78
C LEU A 63 -4.22 9.50 2.22
N TRP A 64 -3.71 8.35 2.70
CA TRP A 64 -3.08 8.24 4.02
C TRP A 64 -1.79 9.05 4.13
N SER A 65 -0.97 9.07 3.08
CA SER A 65 0.23 9.90 3.03
C SER A 65 -0.13 11.39 3.04
N MET A 66 -1.14 11.79 2.25
CA MET A 66 -1.62 13.17 2.22
C MET A 66 -2.24 13.61 3.55
N SER A 67 -2.97 12.72 4.24
CA SER A 67 -3.54 13.02 5.55
C SER A 67 -2.45 13.18 6.61
N ALA A 68 -1.42 12.33 6.61
CA ALA A 68 -0.25 12.47 7.49
C ALA A 68 0.45 13.84 7.29
N VAL A 69 0.67 14.25 6.04
CA VAL A 69 1.21 15.58 5.72
C VAL A 69 0.28 16.69 6.20
N ALA A 70 -1.03 16.60 5.96
CA ALA A 70 -1.97 17.61 6.43
C ALA A 70 -1.97 17.75 7.97
N ILE A 71 -1.93 16.63 8.69
CA ILE A 71 -1.88 16.59 10.16
C ILE A 71 -0.59 17.24 10.66
N THR A 72 0.56 16.95 10.05
CA THR A 72 1.83 17.60 10.45
C THR A 72 1.79 19.11 10.25
N VAL A 73 1.28 19.60 9.12
CA VAL A 73 1.15 21.05 8.86
C VAL A 73 0.23 21.71 9.88
N LEU A 74 -0.95 21.12 10.13
CA LEU A 74 -1.90 21.62 11.14
C LEU A 74 -1.30 21.62 12.54
N SER A 75 -0.51 20.60 12.86
CA SER A 75 0.18 20.48 14.14
C SER A 75 1.24 21.57 14.33
N VAL A 76 2.05 21.85 13.31
CA VAL A 76 3.03 22.95 13.34
C VAL A 76 2.33 24.29 13.61
N VAL A 77 1.25 24.59 12.88
CA VAL A 77 0.47 25.82 13.09
C VAL A 77 -0.10 25.87 14.52
N SER A 78 -0.67 24.77 15.00
CA SER A 78 -1.23 24.66 16.35
C SER A 78 -0.18 24.86 17.43
N THR A 79 1.05 24.37 17.24
CA THR A 79 2.17 24.57 18.16
C THR A 79 2.51 26.06 18.30
N PHE A 80 2.48 26.84 17.21
CA PHE A 80 2.70 28.29 17.28
C PHE A 80 1.56 29.03 18.00
N LEU A 81 0.30 28.62 17.76
CA LEU A 81 -0.87 29.25 18.40
C LEU A 81 -0.95 28.94 19.90
N LEU A 82 -0.76 27.67 20.26
CA LEU A 82 -0.87 27.18 21.64
C LEU A 82 0.42 27.32 22.45
N LYS A 83 1.54 27.69 21.80
CA LYS A 83 2.89 27.78 22.38
C LYS A 83 3.31 26.51 23.15
N CYS A 84 2.79 25.35 22.77
CA CYS A 84 3.07 24.09 23.44
C CYS A 84 3.55 23.03 22.42
N PRO A 85 4.50 22.16 22.79
CA PRO A 85 5.06 21.15 21.88
C PRO A 85 4.19 19.90 21.73
N MET A 86 3.13 19.77 22.55
CA MET A 86 2.28 18.57 22.60
C MET A 86 1.61 18.20 21.26
N PRO A 87 1.06 19.14 20.46
CA PRO A 87 0.51 18.82 19.14
C PRO A 87 1.55 18.17 18.21
N LEU A 88 2.80 18.61 18.28
CA LEU A 88 3.90 18.11 17.45
C LEU A 88 4.22 16.65 17.79
N VAL A 89 4.25 16.32 19.09
CA VAL A 89 4.45 14.94 19.56
C VAL A 89 3.32 14.03 19.11
N LEU A 90 2.08 14.51 19.15
CA LEU A 90 0.92 13.76 18.64
C LEU A 90 1.02 13.51 17.13
N ALA A 91 1.41 14.52 16.35
CA ALA A 91 1.62 14.34 14.91
C ALA A 91 2.74 13.33 14.61
N PHE A 92 3.82 13.33 15.39
CA PHE A 92 4.87 12.33 15.28
C PHE A 92 4.35 10.91 15.54
N ALA A 93 3.58 10.71 16.61
CA ALA A 93 2.99 9.41 16.93
C ALA A 93 2.03 8.92 15.84
N VAL A 94 1.18 9.82 15.31
CA VAL A 94 0.28 9.51 14.19
C VAL A 94 1.10 9.10 12.97
N ASN A 95 2.14 9.85 12.62
CA ASN A 95 3.01 9.50 11.50
C ASN A 95 3.66 8.13 11.67
N ALA A 96 4.18 7.81 12.85
CA ALA A 96 4.77 6.51 13.14
C ALA A 96 3.77 5.36 12.89
N VAL A 97 2.51 5.54 13.33
CA VAL A 97 1.44 4.57 13.05
C VAL A 97 1.13 4.49 11.56
N THR A 98 1.07 5.62 10.86
CA THR A 98 0.82 5.61 9.40
C THR A 98 1.95 4.93 8.62
N VAL A 99 3.20 5.11 9.04
CA VAL A 99 4.35 4.43 8.44
C VAL A 99 4.26 2.93 8.68
N ALA A 100 3.97 2.51 9.92
CA ALA A 100 3.78 1.11 10.25
C ALA A 100 2.62 0.46 9.47
N GLN A 101 1.59 1.23 9.09
CA GLN A 101 0.50 0.76 8.23
C GLN A 101 0.84 0.79 6.73
N LEU A 102 1.87 1.53 6.31
CA LEU A 102 2.32 1.64 4.92
C LEU A 102 3.41 0.62 4.59
N GLU A 103 4.22 0.22 5.58
CA GLU A 103 5.18 -0.86 5.42
C GLU A 103 4.43 -2.15 5.07
N LEU A 104 4.78 -2.70 3.90
CA LEU A 104 4.29 -4.00 3.47
C LEU A 104 4.85 -5.06 4.42
N GLU A 105 3.97 -5.84 5.03
CA GLU A 105 4.36 -6.94 5.91
C GLU A 105 5.08 -8.00 5.06
N ASP A 106 6.40 -8.06 5.20
CA ASP A 106 7.26 -9.07 4.60
C ASP A 106 7.14 -10.36 5.42
N ALA A 107 6.02 -11.07 5.30
CA ALA A 107 5.84 -12.40 5.90
C ALA A 107 4.82 -13.25 5.14
#